data_AF-A0A1B6I227-F1
#
_entry.id   AF-A0A1B6I227-F1
#
_cell.length_a   1.000
_cell.length_b   1.000
_cell.length_c   1.000
_cell.angle_alpha   90.00
_cell.angle_beta   90.00
_cell.angle_gamma   90.00
#
_symmetry.space_group_name_H-M   'P 1'
#
loop_
_entity.id
_entity.type
_entity.pdbx_description
1 polymer ?
#
loop_
_entity_poly.entity_id
_entity_poly.type
_entity_poly.pdbx_seq_one_letter_code
_entity_poly.pdbx_strand_id
1 'polypeptide(L)'
;WQGQFKNELINFRMTSVCGHVMNLDFISKYNNWDRVDPVELFSCPTEKKEAAPKLKMPQFLAQEARNCDYLILWLDCDKEGENICFEVITAVEMAMRRSPYTDDVSVTYSIH
;
A
#
# COMPACT_ATOMS: atom_id res chain seq x y z
N TRP A 1 -5.34 4.66 20.57
CA TRP A 1 -5.47 5.95 21.28
C TRP A 1 -6.89 6.45 21.06
N GLN A 2 -7.58 6.96 22.08
CA GLN A 2 -8.94 7.48 21.90
C GLN A 2 -8.90 8.99 21.70
N GLY A 3 -9.64 9.48 20.70
CA GLY A 3 -9.70 10.90 20.38
C GLY A 3 -10.94 11.24 19.55
N GLN A 4 -11.08 12.50 19.17
CA GLN A 4 -12.20 12.97 18.36
C GLN A 4 -11.77 13.14 16.90
N PHE A 5 -12.58 12.66 15.95
CA PHE A 5 -12.38 12.82 14.51
C PHE A 5 -13.72 12.91 13.81
N LYS A 6 -13.90 13.86 12.88
CA LYS A 6 -15.18 14.12 12.20
C LYS A 6 -16.39 14.19 13.17
N ASN A 7 -16.22 14.82 14.33
CA ASN A 7 -17.20 14.92 15.42
C ASN A 7 -17.61 13.58 16.09
N GLU A 8 -16.90 12.49 15.83
CA GLU A 8 -17.08 11.18 16.46
C GLU A 8 -15.94 10.88 17.45
N LEU A 9 -16.23 10.17 18.53
CA LEU A 9 -15.20 9.57 19.38
C LEU A 9 -14.71 8.29 18.72
N ILE A 10 -13.43 8.24 18.38
CA ILE A 10 -12.82 7.12 17.64
C ILE A 10 -11.61 6.55 18.36
N ASN A 11 -11.28 5.28 18.04
CA ASN A 11 -10.04 4.64 18.47
C ASN A 11 -9.04 4.64 17.32
N PHE A 12 -8.00 5.46 17.44
CA PHE A 12 -6.89 5.53 16.52
C PHE A 12 -5.94 4.35 16.72
N ARG A 13 -5.57 3.73 15.60
CA ARG A 13 -4.48 2.77 15.48
C ARG A 13 -3.49 3.33 14.48
N MET A 14 -2.23 3.47 14.91
CA MET A 14 -1.15 3.99 14.07
C MET A 14 -0.16 2.86 13.84
N THR A 15 0.23 2.69 12.59
CA THR A 15 1.25 1.72 12.15
C THR A 15 2.04 2.34 10.99
N SER A 16 3.09 1.66 10.53
CA SER A 16 3.93 2.13 9.43
C SER A 16 4.32 0.99 8.48
N VAL A 17 4.80 1.38 7.30
CA VAL A 17 5.49 0.50 6.35
C VAL A 17 7.00 0.70 6.45
N CYS A 18 7.78 -0.27 5.96
CA CYS A 18 9.24 -0.17 5.88
C CYS A 18 9.65 0.00 4.42
N GLY A 19 9.45 1.21 3.88
CA GLY A 19 9.61 1.50 2.45
C GLY A 19 8.43 0.99 1.62
N HIS A 20 8.71 0.62 0.36
CA HIS A 20 7.70 0.06 -0.55
C HIS A 20 7.07 -1.22 0.02
N VAL A 21 5.76 -1.36 -0.19
CA VAL A 21 5.03 -2.59 0.10
C VAL A 21 5.24 -3.58 -1.06
N MET A 22 5.26 -3.06 -2.29
CA MET A 22 5.38 -3.83 -3.53
C MET A 22 6.56 -3.37 -4.39
N ASN A 23 7.19 -4.30 -5.09
CA ASN A 23 8.15 -4.06 -6.16
C ASN A 23 7.53 -4.45 -7.50
N LEU A 24 7.91 -3.74 -8.56
CA LEU A 24 7.60 -4.13 -9.94
C LEU A 24 8.69 -5.09 -10.44
N ASP A 25 8.29 -6.25 -10.95
CA ASP A 25 9.20 -7.26 -11.51
C ASP A 25 8.63 -7.79 -12.83
N PHE A 26 9.45 -8.47 -13.62
CA PHE A 26 8.95 -9.21 -14.75
C PHE A 26 8.32 -10.53 -14.29
N ILE A 27 7.41 -11.05 -15.12
CA ILE A 27 6.88 -12.41 -14.89
C ILE A 27 8.05 -13.38 -14.89
N SER A 28 8.04 -14.34 -13.95
CA SER A 28 9.12 -15.32 -13.71
C SER A 28 9.76 -15.95 -14.96
N LYS A 29 9.01 -16.11 -16.06
CA LYS A 29 9.53 -16.61 -17.35
C LYS A 29 10.58 -15.70 -17.99
N TYR A 30 10.58 -14.40 -17.67
CA TYR A 30 11.49 -13.38 -18.17
C TYR A 30 12.66 -13.08 -17.22
N ASN A 31 12.69 -13.68 -16.02
CA ASN A 31 13.74 -13.42 -15.03
C ASN A 31 15.05 -14.18 -15.31
N ASN A 32 15.10 -15.00 -16.37
CA ASN A 32 16.31 -15.71 -16.78
C ASN A 32 16.97 -14.97 -17.96
N TRP A 33 18.06 -14.26 -17.65
CA TRP A 33 18.81 -13.43 -18.59
C TRP A 33 19.43 -14.25 -19.73
N ASP A 34 19.70 -15.54 -19.52
CA ASP A 34 20.30 -16.41 -20.55
C ASP A 34 19.27 -16.94 -21.56
N ARG A 35 17.97 -16.76 -21.28
CA ARG A 35 16.86 -17.36 -22.05
C ARG A 35 15.90 -16.34 -22.67
N VAL A 36 16.16 -15.05 -22.47
CA VAL A 36 15.27 -13.96 -22.88
C VAL A 36 16.05 -13.02 -23.77
N ASP A 37 15.54 -12.78 -24.98
CA ASP A 37 16.05 -11.70 -25.81
C ASP A 37 15.74 -10.36 -25.11
N PRO A 38 16.76 -9.51 -24.83
CA PRO A 38 16.54 -8.21 -24.18
C PRO A 38 15.48 -7.34 -24.86
N VAL A 39 15.25 -7.51 -26.18
CA VAL A 39 14.20 -6.77 -26.90
C VAL A 39 12.80 -7.11 -26.40
N GLU A 40 12.57 -8.34 -25.93
CA GLU A 40 11.27 -8.76 -25.40
C GLU A 40 10.89 -8.00 -24.12
N LEU A 41 11.88 -7.53 -23.35
CA LEU A 41 11.65 -6.80 -22.09
C LEU A 41 10.93 -5.47 -22.29
N PHE A 42 10.97 -4.88 -23.49
CA PHE A 42 10.23 -3.65 -23.80
C PHE A 42 8.72 -3.86 -23.98
N SER A 43 8.28 -5.09 -24.20
CA SER A 43 6.88 -5.42 -24.52
C SER A 43 6.27 -6.49 -23.61
N CYS A 44 7.07 -7.04 -22.71
CA CYS A 44 6.61 -8.08 -21.81
C CYS A 44 5.76 -7.52 -20.66
N PRO A 45 4.79 -8.30 -20.16
CA PRO A 45 4.02 -7.93 -18.99
C PRO A 45 4.89 -7.92 -17.72
N THR A 46 4.58 -6.99 -16.82
CA THR A 46 5.17 -6.86 -15.49
C THR A 46 4.18 -7.29 -14.41
N GLU A 47 4.68 -7.71 -13.26
CA GLU A 47 3.90 -8.08 -12.07
C GLU A 47 4.37 -7.34 -10.83
N LYS A 48 3.44 -7.06 -9.90
CA LYS A 48 3.77 -6.52 -8.58
C LYS A 48 4.05 -7.69 -7.62
N LYS A 49 5.22 -7.69 -6.97
CA LYS A 49 5.62 -8.66 -5.93
C LYS A 49 5.83 -7.94 -4.61
N GLU A 50 5.69 -8.64 -3.49
CA GLU A 50 6.04 -8.04 -2.20
C GLU A 50 7.52 -7.63 -2.18
N ALA A 51 7.79 -6.39 -1.77
CA ALA A 51 9.15 -5.86 -1.73
C ALA A 51 10.02 -6.60 -0.70
N ALA A 52 9.42 -7.02 0.41
CA ALA A 52 10.05 -7.81 1.46
C ALA A 52 9.13 -8.96 1.90
N PRO A 53 9.11 -10.10 1.18
CA PRO A 53 8.19 -11.21 1.42
C PRO A 53 8.25 -11.80 2.85
N LYS A 54 9.40 -11.64 3.53
CA LYS A 54 9.57 -12.07 4.93
C LYS A 54 8.77 -11.23 5.91
N LEU A 55 8.50 -9.95 5.58
CA LEU A 55 7.73 -9.04 6.42
C LEU A 55 6.22 -9.23 6.25
N LYS A 56 5.78 -9.84 5.15
CA LYS A 56 4.35 -10.06 4.85
C LYS A 56 3.53 -8.78 4.99
N MET A 57 4.08 -7.68 4.49
CA MET A 57 3.56 -6.33 4.73
C MET A 57 2.09 -6.17 4.32
N PRO A 58 1.63 -6.69 3.16
CA PRO A 58 0.21 -6.63 2.82
C PRO A 58 -0.70 -7.33 3.84
N GLN A 59 -0.30 -8.51 4.33
CA GLN A 59 -1.07 -9.24 5.34
C GLN A 59 -1.10 -8.51 6.68
N PHE A 60 0.03 -7.93 7.09
CA PHE A 60 0.10 -7.13 8.30
C PHE A 60 -0.83 -5.92 8.24
N LEU A 61 -0.78 -5.15 7.14
CA LEU A 61 -1.65 -3.98 6.94
C LEU A 61 -3.13 -4.39 6.92
N ALA A 62 -3.49 -5.46 6.21
CA ALA A 62 -4.86 -5.98 6.18
C ALA A 62 -5.35 -6.39 7.58
N GLN A 63 -4.48 -6.97 8.41
CA GLN A 63 -4.82 -7.36 9.77
C GLN A 63 -5.08 -6.14 10.67
N GLU A 64 -4.24 -5.11 10.59
CA GLU A 64 -4.39 -3.87 11.35
C GLU A 64 -5.62 -3.06 10.94
N ALA A 65 -5.91 -3.04 9.63
CA ALA A 65 -7.07 -2.36 9.05
C ALA A 65 -8.40 -3.07 9.30
N ARG A 66 -8.36 -4.31 9.83
CA ARG A 66 -9.56 -5.09 10.09
C ARG A 66 -10.47 -4.35 11.07
N ASN A 67 -11.71 -4.17 10.65
CA ASN A 67 -12.73 -3.42 11.38
C ASN A 67 -12.45 -1.92 11.51
N CYS A 68 -11.54 -1.33 10.73
CA CYS A 68 -11.38 0.12 10.68
C CYS A 68 -12.41 0.76 9.73
N ASP A 69 -12.93 1.93 10.13
CA ASP A 69 -13.88 2.71 9.32
C ASP A 69 -13.16 3.73 8.44
N TYR A 70 -12.07 4.30 8.94
CA TYR A 70 -11.31 5.36 8.29
C TYR A 70 -9.86 4.92 8.09
N LEU A 71 -9.28 5.32 6.95
CA LEU A 71 -7.86 5.22 6.66
C LEU A 71 -7.28 6.63 6.58
N ILE A 72 -6.21 6.89 7.32
CA ILE A 72 -5.44 8.13 7.26
C ILE A 72 -4.06 7.77 6.74
N LEU A 73 -3.69 8.32 5.59
CA LEU A 73 -2.38 8.12 4.99
C LEU A 73 -1.46 9.28 5.37
N TRP A 74 -0.31 8.94 5.93
CA TRP A 74 0.64 9.88 6.52
C TRP A 74 2.07 9.55 6.03
N LEU A 75 2.23 9.55 4.70
CA LEU A 75 3.49 9.30 4.01
C LEU A 75 4.13 10.61 3.55
N ASP A 76 5.38 10.53 3.10
CA ASP A 76 6.14 11.68 2.59
C ASP A 76 5.40 12.38 1.43
N CYS A 77 5.47 13.71 1.38
CA CYS A 77 4.74 14.54 0.42
C CYS A 77 5.47 14.63 -0.94
N ASP A 78 5.80 13.48 -1.51
CA ASP A 78 6.37 13.36 -2.86
C ASP A 78 5.68 12.27 -3.68
N LYS A 79 6.08 12.15 -4.94
CA LYS A 79 5.51 11.16 -5.88
C LYS A 79 5.69 9.73 -5.39
N GLU A 80 6.75 9.45 -4.63
CA GLU A 80 7.01 8.11 -4.11
C GLU A 80 6.09 7.80 -2.94
N GLY A 81 5.93 8.75 -2.01
CA GLY A 81 4.96 8.66 -0.93
C GLY A 81 3.52 8.46 -1.45
N GLU A 82 3.13 9.15 -2.53
CA GLU A 82 1.85 8.94 -3.21
C GLU A 82 1.73 7.53 -3.81
N ASN A 83 2.78 6.99 -4.42
CA ASN A 83 2.75 5.62 -4.94
C ASN A 83 2.60 4.59 -3.80
N ILE A 84 3.35 4.76 -2.71
CA ILE A 84 3.25 3.88 -1.54
C ILE A 84 1.86 4.03 -0.88
N CYS A 85 1.24 5.21 -0.89
CA CYS A 85 -0.16 5.40 -0.46
C CYS A 85 -1.11 4.45 -1.19
N PHE A 86 -1.00 4.34 -2.52
CA PHE A 86 -1.83 3.43 -3.31
C PHE A 86 -1.53 1.95 -3.01
N GLU A 87 -0.29 1.59 -2.72
CA GLU A 87 0.05 0.24 -2.28
C GLU A 87 -0.60 -0.11 -0.94
N VAL A 88 -0.59 0.83 0.02
CA VAL A 88 -1.28 0.67 1.32
C VAL A 88 -2.78 0.55 1.13
N ILE A 89 -3.40 1.42 0.32
CA ILE A 89 -4.84 1.35 0.00
C ILE A 89 -5.20 -0.04 -0.54
N THR A 90 -4.44 -0.52 -1.54
CA THR A 90 -4.67 -1.85 -2.16
C THR A 90 -4.55 -2.97 -1.13
N ALA A 91 -3.61 -2.87 -0.18
CA ALA A 91 -3.41 -3.89 0.84
C ALA A 91 -4.57 -3.97 1.86
N VAL A 92 -5.24 -2.84 2.13
CA VAL A 92 -6.26 -2.76 3.20
C VAL A 92 -7.70 -2.75 2.72
N GLU A 93 -7.95 -2.46 1.44
CA GLU A 93 -9.29 -2.22 0.88
C GLU A 93 -10.28 -3.36 1.16
N MET A 94 -9.83 -4.61 1.14
CA MET A 94 -10.69 -5.78 1.37
C MET A 94 -10.92 -6.09 2.85
N ALA A 95 -10.13 -5.51 3.75
CA ALA A 95 -10.18 -5.78 5.19
C ALA A 95 -10.94 -4.71 5.99
N MET A 96 -11.05 -3.51 5.45
CA MET A 96 -11.75 -2.39 6.10
C MET A 96 -13.28 -2.58 6.08
N ARG A 97 -13.97 -1.94 7.04
CA ARG A 97 -15.45 -1.92 7.07
C ARG A 97 -16.05 -1.07 5.97
N ARG A 98 -15.35 0.01 5.61
CA ARG A 98 -15.73 0.94 4.55
C ARG A 98 -14.65 0.93 3.49
N SER A 99 -15.06 1.12 2.24
CA SER A 99 -14.12 1.22 1.12
C SER A 99 -13.20 2.42 1.32
N PRO A 100 -11.88 2.27 1.09
CA PRO A 100 -10.96 3.40 1.12
C PRO A 100 -11.09 4.31 -0.12
N TYR A 101 -11.98 4.03 -1.08
CA TYR A 101 -12.20 4.88 -2.25
C TYR A 101 -13.38 5.84 -2.10
N THR A 102 -14.13 5.78 -0.99
CA THR A 102 -15.20 6.74 -0.70
C THR A 102 -14.63 7.98 0.01
N ASP A 103 -15.35 9.10 -0.01
CA ASP A 103 -14.99 10.40 0.62
C ASP A 103 -14.66 10.33 2.14
N ASP A 104 -14.71 9.13 2.72
CA ASP A 104 -14.31 8.82 4.07
C ASP A 104 -12.80 8.65 4.26
N VAL A 105 -12.01 8.50 3.19
CA VAL A 105 -10.54 8.51 3.31
C VAL A 105 -10.02 9.93 3.42
N SER A 106 -9.46 10.21 4.58
CA SER A 106 -8.78 11.47 4.84
C SER A 106 -7.30 11.25 4.60
N VAL A 107 -6.85 11.49 3.37
CA VAL A 107 -5.42 11.62 3.09
C VAL A 107 -4.97 12.92 3.74
N THR A 108 -4.33 12.82 4.90
CA THR A 108 -3.83 14.00 5.60
C THR A 108 -2.35 14.13 5.25
N TYR A 109 -2.06 14.95 4.25
CA TYR A 109 -0.70 15.35 3.91
C TYR A 109 -0.12 16.18 5.04
N SER A 110 0.95 15.70 5.70
CA SER A 110 1.74 16.53 6.60
C SER A 110 2.80 17.26 5.79
N ILE A 111 2.56 18.53 5.51
CA ILE A 111 3.57 19.42 4.94
C ILE A 111 4.56 19.73 6.07
N HIS A 112 5.77 19.18 5.98
CA HIS A 112 6.94 19.76 6.63
C HIS A 112 7.70 20.60 5.62
#